data_AF-A0A3B9SV40-F1
#
_entry.id   AF-A0A3B9SV40-F1
#
_cell.length_a   1.000
_cell.length_b   1.000
_cell.length_c   1.000
_cell.angle_alpha   90.00
_cell.angle_beta   90.00
_cell.angle_gamma   90.00
#
_symmetry.space_group_name_H-M   'P 1'
#
loop_
_entity.id
_entity.type
_entity.pdbx_description
1 polymer ?
#
loop_
_entity_poly.entity_id
_entity_poly.type
_entity_poly.pdbx_seq_one_letter_code
_entity_poly.pdbx_strand_id
1 'polypeptide(L)'
;MKRNRRHWPAPELKQVLSPLAGRVCFRYRLETLRLALTWGIGIFAAAVVILKLTPLPSFILLGGLSGAVAGLFILILRHLFFPDVLAVVRLADELGLDGRAITAYRLLEKNSQDLWSRAAVKEGIAACQKLVLQDTYPLFPSWRPWKGAALLAGILLVALWLPAPLAPYWQARQAEKEVLAGAAFKAKEVAAQIKRLPPEQKELLPEKLQEELNALPQAISQARNRQEAAKILTRTNQKIEDTLAPLAPVKNRVQQLVSTWQNNQDPHFQKLAAALARGEEKEITKVSQELEIKAKSTGYGKNALALSFFQAAEAVDDPDLRENFRQLARTMLSQPGSKGAKQVNTGNPPGKSLSQTLAGMAQKAGTAANLDQASRTLLNLAGALGTGDGLPALMAPAKGKTGPGGFNNGGGAGGVGPRVWGGGGEGGGVVGDPPRG
;
A
#
# COMPACT_ATOMS: atom_id res chain seq x y z
N MET A 1 34.55 -25.95 42.56
CA MET A 1 33.65 -26.38 43.66
C MET A 1 32.39 -25.51 43.65
N LYS A 2 31.26 -26.03 43.15
CA LYS A 2 29.96 -25.35 43.27
C LYS A 2 29.51 -25.48 44.73
N ARG A 3 29.82 -24.48 45.58
CA ARG A 3 29.23 -24.39 46.92
C ARG A 3 27.72 -24.33 46.74
N ASN A 4 27.03 -25.35 47.22
CA ASN A 4 25.59 -25.45 47.14
C ASN A 4 25.01 -24.39 48.10
N ARG A 5 24.77 -23.16 47.60
CA ARG A 5 24.39 -21.93 48.35
C ARG A 5 23.04 -22.02 49.11
N ARG A 6 22.49 -23.22 49.23
CA ARG A 6 21.19 -23.52 49.86
C ARG A 6 21.29 -24.69 50.84
N HIS A 7 22.49 -25.23 51.06
CA HIS A 7 22.70 -26.36 51.95
C HIS A 7 22.90 -25.89 53.38
N TRP A 8 22.16 -26.49 54.30
CA TRP A 8 22.35 -26.30 55.74
C TRP A 8 23.34 -27.35 56.24
N PRO A 9 24.41 -26.94 56.96
CA PRO A 9 25.43 -27.88 57.42
C PRO A 9 24.93 -28.84 58.52
N ALA A 10 23.85 -28.48 59.22
CA ALA A 10 23.20 -29.35 60.20
C ALA A 10 21.65 -29.20 60.17
N PRO A 11 20.89 -30.29 60.40
CA PRO A 11 19.43 -30.25 60.45
C PRO A 11 18.89 -29.49 61.67
N GLU A 12 19.63 -29.50 62.79
CA GLU A 12 19.25 -28.81 64.03
C GLU A 12 19.25 -27.29 63.85
N LEU A 13 20.32 -26.74 63.28
CA LEU A 13 20.41 -25.30 62.97
C LEU A 13 19.34 -24.88 61.96
N LYS A 14 19.04 -25.73 60.98
CA LYS A 14 17.95 -25.52 60.01
C LYS A 14 16.59 -25.47 60.70
N GLN A 15 16.31 -26.35 61.66
CA GLN A 15 15.03 -26.36 62.37
C GLN A 15 14.84 -25.07 63.18
N VAL A 16 15.85 -24.66 63.96
CA VAL A 16 15.76 -23.46 64.81
C VAL A 16 15.63 -22.17 63.98
N LEU A 17 16.33 -22.07 62.85
CA LEU A 17 16.29 -20.88 61.99
C LEU A 17 15.25 -20.96 60.86
N SER A 18 14.54 -22.09 60.70
CA SER A 18 13.48 -22.23 59.69
C SER A 18 12.36 -21.18 59.76
N PRO A 19 11.83 -20.75 60.93
CA PRO A 19 10.80 -19.72 60.98
C PRO A 19 11.34 -18.35 60.53
N LEU A 20 12.60 -18.01 60.88
CA LEU A 20 13.25 -16.80 60.40
C LEU A 20 13.50 -16.86 58.88
N ALA A 21 14.03 -17.99 58.39
CA ALA A 21 14.27 -18.22 56.97
C ALA A 21 12.99 -18.08 56.15
N GLY A 22 11.87 -18.63 56.64
CA GLY A 22 10.54 -18.49 56.02
C GLY A 22 10.09 -17.04 55.93
N ARG A 23 10.24 -16.25 57.01
CA ARG A 23 9.89 -14.82 57.05
C ARG A 23 10.76 -13.97 56.12
N VAL A 24 12.06 -14.21 56.11
CA VAL A 24 13.02 -13.53 55.22
C VAL A 24 12.69 -13.85 53.76
N CYS A 25 12.43 -15.13 53.44
CA CYS A 25 12.02 -15.56 52.10
C CYS A 25 10.71 -14.89 51.67
N PHE A 26 9.71 -14.85 52.56
CA PHE A 26 8.41 -14.25 52.27
C PHE A 26 8.53 -12.74 52.00
N ARG A 27 9.26 -12.01 52.86
CA ARG A 27 9.49 -10.57 52.67
C ARG A 27 10.31 -10.28 51.41
N TYR A 28 11.33 -11.08 51.12
CA TYR A 28 12.10 -10.96 49.89
C TYR A 28 11.24 -11.19 48.65
N ARG A 29 10.34 -12.19 48.67
CA ARG A 29 9.38 -12.44 47.58
C ARG A 29 8.40 -11.28 47.40
N LEU A 30 7.83 -10.75 48.48
CA LEU A 30 6.93 -9.59 48.42
C LEU A 30 7.63 -8.36 47.85
N GLU A 31 8.86 -8.10 48.28
CA GLU A 31 9.62 -6.97 47.76
C GLU A 31 10.06 -7.18 46.31
N THR A 32 10.31 -8.42 45.91
CA THR A 32 10.57 -8.83 44.52
C THR A 32 9.36 -8.56 43.64
N LEU A 33 8.18 -8.98 44.10
CA LEU A 33 6.93 -8.75 43.42
C LEU A 33 6.64 -7.25 43.28
N ARG A 34 6.86 -6.47 44.34
CA ARG A 34 6.73 -5.00 44.32
C ARG A 34 7.67 -4.35 43.29
N LEU A 35 8.95 -4.73 43.29
CA LEU A 35 9.91 -4.17 42.33
C LEU A 35 9.55 -4.57 40.89
N ALA A 36 9.17 -5.82 40.66
CA ALA A 36 8.70 -6.26 39.35
C ALA A 36 7.45 -5.49 38.90
N LEU A 37 6.50 -5.25 39.81
CA LEU A 37 5.28 -4.49 39.54
C LEU A 37 5.59 -3.02 39.21
N THR A 38 6.41 -2.35 40.03
CA THR A 38 6.76 -0.94 39.80
C THR A 38 7.51 -0.72 38.49
N TRP A 39 8.52 -1.53 38.19
CA TRP A 39 9.25 -1.45 36.94
C TRP A 39 8.41 -1.88 35.74
N GLY A 40 7.59 -2.93 35.88
CA GLY A 40 6.67 -3.37 34.84
C GLY A 40 5.65 -2.28 34.46
N ILE A 41 5.02 -1.66 35.46
CA ILE A 41 4.09 -0.54 35.27
C ILE A 41 4.83 0.68 34.69
N GLY A 42 6.02 1.00 35.21
CA GLY A 42 6.80 2.14 34.72
C GLY A 42 7.20 2.00 33.25
N ILE A 43 7.70 0.82 32.84
CA ILE A 43 8.06 0.52 31.46
C ILE A 43 6.82 0.48 30.57
N PHE A 44 5.72 -0.10 31.06
CA PHE A 44 4.45 -0.09 30.34
C PHE A 44 3.94 1.34 30.10
N ALA A 45 3.96 2.19 31.13
CA ALA A 45 3.56 3.59 31.01
C ALA A 45 4.44 4.34 30.00
N ALA A 46 5.76 4.17 30.07
CA ALA A 46 6.69 4.75 29.11
C ALA A 46 6.41 4.27 27.67
N ALA A 47 6.19 2.97 27.49
CA ALA A 47 5.86 2.38 26.20
C ALA A 47 4.52 2.91 25.66
N VAL A 48 3.50 3.08 26.50
CA VAL A 48 2.21 3.66 26.10
C VAL A 48 2.38 5.11 25.64
N VAL A 49 3.19 5.92 26.33
CA VAL A 49 3.48 7.31 25.91
C VAL A 49 4.19 7.33 24.56
N ILE A 50 5.21 6.50 24.36
CA ILE A 50 5.94 6.38 23.09
C ILE A 50 5.03 5.85 21.97
N LEU A 51 4.17 4.88 22.26
CA LEU A 51 3.24 4.33 21.28
C LEU A 51 2.13 5.32 20.90
N LYS A 52 1.71 6.21 21.80
CA LYS A 52 0.80 7.32 21.44
C LYS A 52 1.42 8.33 20.49
N LEU A 53 2.75 8.38 20.41
CA LEU A 53 3.50 9.23 19.49
C LEU A 53 3.85 8.54 18.17
N THR A 54 3.70 7.21 18.07
CA THR A 54 4.11 6.41 16.90
C THR A 54 2.94 5.73 16.19
N PRO A 55 3.05 5.44 14.88
CA PRO A 55 1.94 4.96 14.05
C PRO A 55 1.66 3.45 14.15
N LEU A 56 1.82 2.84 15.33
CA LEU A 56 1.65 1.38 15.49
C LEU A 56 0.20 1.01 15.84
N PRO A 57 -0.44 0.08 15.10
CA PRO A 57 -1.87 -0.20 15.21
C PRO A 57 -2.31 -0.97 16.47
N SER A 58 -1.39 -1.46 17.30
CA SER A 58 -1.69 -2.30 18.48
C SER A 58 -0.96 -1.82 19.74
N PHE A 59 -1.34 -0.62 20.19
CA PHE A 59 -0.69 0.08 21.31
C PHE A 59 -0.79 -0.65 22.67
N ILE A 60 -1.91 -1.32 22.94
CA ILE A 60 -2.12 -2.02 24.22
C ILE A 60 -1.33 -3.34 24.27
N LEU A 61 -1.31 -4.08 23.17
CA LEU A 61 -0.66 -5.41 23.11
C LEU A 61 0.87 -5.30 23.16
N LEU A 62 1.46 -4.42 22.35
CA LEU A 62 2.92 -4.22 22.37
C LEU A 62 3.41 -3.58 23.67
N GLY A 63 2.69 -2.57 24.17
CA GLY A 63 2.97 -2.00 25.47
C GLY A 63 2.91 -3.08 26.56
N GLY A 64 1.83 -3.85 26.62
CA GLY A 64 1.62 -4.87 27.65
C GLY A 64 2.70 -5.95 27.63
N LEU A 65 3.11 -6.39 26.44
CA LEU A 65 4.22 -7.32 26.25
C LEU A 65 5.54 -6.77 26.82
N SER A 66 5.87 -5.51 26.53
CA SER A 66 7.12 -4.91 27.03
C SER A 66 7.16 -4.82 28.56
N GLY A 67 6.05 -4.44 29.19
CA GLY A 67 5.92 -4.41 30.65
C GLY A 67 5.98 -5.81 31.27
N ALA A 68 5.34 -6.80 30.65
CA ALA A 68 5.36 -8.19 31.11
C ALA A 68 6.76 -8.79 31.04
N VAL A 69 7.48 -8.59 29.93
CA VAL A 69 8.86 -9.08 29.75
C VAL A 69 9.80 -8.46 30.78
N ALA A 70 9.71 -7.15 31.01
CA ALA A 70 10.54 -6.48 32.01
C ALA A 70 10.25 -6.96 33.44
N GLY A 71 8.97 -7.13 33.79
CA GLY A 71 8.58 -7.70 35.08
C GLY A 71 9.12 -9.12 35.27
N LEU A 72 8.99 -9.97 34.24
CA LEU A 72 9.48 -11.35 34.26
C LEU A 72 11.01 -11.41 34.36
N PHE A 73 11.71 -10.52 33.67
CA PHE A 73 13.18 -10.39 33.76
C PHE A 73 13.64 -10.07 35.18
N ILE A 74 12.95 -9.16 35.88
CA ILE A 74 13.24 -8.82 37.29
C ILE A 74 12.95 -10.00 38.21
N LEU A 75 11.86 -10.74 37.97
CA LEU A 75 11.55 -11.96 38.73
C LEU A 75 12.66 -13.01 38.55
N ILE A 76 13.14 -13.23 37.32
CA ILE A 76 14.22 -14.18 37.02
C ILE A 76 15.54 -13.75 37.67
N LEU A 77 15.97 -12.50 37.48
CA LEU A 77 17.18 -11.96 38.10
C LEU A 77 17.13 -12.15 39.61
N ARG A 78 16.03 -11.77 40.24
CA ARG A 78 15.92 -11.81 41.71
C ARG A 78 15.75 -13.22 42.26
N HIS A 79 15.23 -14.15 41.46
CA HIS A 79 15.25 -15.59 41.75
C HIS A 79 16.68 -16.18 41.69
N LEU A 80 17.52 -15.71 40.75
CA LEU A 80 18.93 -16.10 40.67
C LEU A 80 19.75 -15.54 41.85
N PHE A 81 19.41 -14.35 42.33
CA PHE A 81 20.04 -13.69 43.48
C PHE A 81 19.34 -13.95 44.83
N PHE A 82 18.61 -15.06 44.96
CA PHE A 82 17.88 -15.42 46.18
C PHE A 82 18.80 -15.41 47.43
N PRO A 83 18.34 -14.95 48.61
CA PRO A 83 19.17 -14.88 49.81
C PRO A 83 19.75 -16.26 50.18
N ASP A 84 21.07 -16.27 50.41
CA ASP A 84 21.84 -17.45 50.85
C ASP A 84 21.47 -17.80 52.31
N VAL A 85 21.64 -19.07 52.69
CA VAL A 85 21.52 -19.54 54.08
C VAL A 85 22.41 -18.71 55.00
N LEU A 86 23.61 -18.36 54.52
CA LEU A 86 24.53 -17.50 55.24
C LEU A 86 24.01 -16.06 55.44
N ALA A 87 23.17 -15.55 54.54
CA ALA A 87 22.52 -14.24 54.72
C ALA A 87 21.45 -14.30 55.81
N VAL A 88 20.71 -15.42 55.94
CA VAL A 88 19.75 -15.64 57.02
C VAL A 88 20.45 -15.74 58.38
N VAL A 89 21.59 -16.43 58.43
CA VAL A 89 22.39 -16.57 59.65
C VAL A 89 23.02 -15.22 60.07
N ARG A 90 23.51 -14.41 59.11
CA ARG A 90 23.98 -13.05 59.39
C ARG A 90 22.87 -12.14 59.91
N LEU A 91 21.69 -12.21 59.30
CA LEU A 91 20.54 -11.45 59.76
C LEU A 91 20.13 -11.87 61.17
N ALA A 92 20.21 -13.16 61.51
CA ALA A 92 19.94 -13.63 62.87
C ALA A 92 20.92 -13.02 63.89
N ASP A 93 22.20 -12.86 63.53
CA ASP A 93 23.19 -12.21 64.36
C ASP A 93 22.95 -10.70 64.50
N GLU A 94 22.58 -10.01 63.41
CA GLU A 94 22.20 -8.58 63.42
C GLU A 94 20.94 -8.31 64.27
N LEU A 95 20.09 -9.33 64.47
CA LEU A 95 18.88 -9.24 65.31
C LEU A 95 19.13 -9.48 66.81
N GLY A 96 20.40 -9.63 67.23
CA GLY A 96 20.80 -9.66 68.65
C GLY A 96 21.47 -10.95 69.13
N LEU A 97 22.08 -11.74 68.24
CA LEU A 97 22.83 -12.96 68.60
C LEU A 97 24.36 -12.75 68.61
N ASP A 98 24.86 -11.54 68.33
CA ASP A 98 26.26 -11.10 68.49
C ASP A 98 27.31 -12.06 67.89
N GLY A 99 27.01 -12.66 66.74
CA GLY A 99 27.94 -13.55 66.02
C GLY A 99 27.84 -15.03 66.40
N ARG A 100 27.01 -15.39 67.39
CA ARG A 100 26.83 -16.77 67.88
C ARG A 100 26.20 -17.69 66.81
N ALA A 101 25.38 -17.15 65.90
CA ALA A 101 24.78 -17.94 64.82
C ALA A 101 25.78 -18.18 63.67
N ILE A 102 26.56 -17.16 63.25
CA ILE A 102 27.60 -17.29 62.21
C ILE A 102 28.72 -18.23 62.67
N THR A 103 29.13 -18.13 63.93
CA THR A 103 30.17 -18.99 64.50
C THR A 103 29.72 -20.46 64.54
N ALA A 104 28.51 -20.74 65.02
CA ALA A 104 27.93 -22.08 64.95
C ALA A 104 27.84 -22.61 63.51
N TYR A 105 27.39 -21.79 62.55
CA TYR A 105 27.31 -22.16 61.14
C TYR A 105 28.69 -22.50 60.53
N ARG A 106 29.72 -21.69 60.79
CA ARG A 106 31.08 -21.91 60.25
C ARG A 106 31.78 -23.11 60.88
N LEU A 107 31.57 -23.37 62.17
CA LEU A 107 32.10 -24.54 62.86
C LEU A 107 31.47 -25.83 62.34
N LEU A 108 30.16 -25.81 62.06
CA LEU A 108 29.45 -26.92 61.43
C LEU A 108 29.87 -27.13 59.96
N GLU A 109 30.09 -26.06 59.18
CA GLU A 109 30.57 -26.16 57.78
C GLU A 109 31.97 -26.77 57.68
N LYS A 110 32.84 -26.51 58.67
CA LYS A 110 34.21 -27.06 58.72
C LYS A 110 34.29 -28.47 59.30
N ASN A 111 33.18 -29.06 59.76
CA ASN A 111 33.16 -30.35 60.46
C ASN A 111 34.18 -30.45 61.63
N SER A 112 34.41 -29.35 62.35
CA SER A 112 35.34 -29.36 63.50
C SER A 112 34.74 -30.15 64.66
N GLN A 113 35.40 -31.23 65.10
CA GLN A 113 34.90 -32.13 66.13
C GLN A 113 35.38 -31.84 67.56
N ASP A 114 36.19 -30.80 67.75
CA ASP A 114 36.79 -30.42 69.03
C ASP A 114 35.77 -30.18 70.15
N LEU A 115 36.15 -30.43 71.40
CA LEU A 115 35.26 -30.25 72.55
C LEU A 115 34.73 -28.81 72.65
N TRP A 116 35.59 -27.83 72.36
CA TRP A 116 35.25 -26.41 72.33
C TRP A 116 34.34 -26.03 71.17
N SER A 117 34.51 -26.65 69.99
CA SER A 117 33.62 -26.39 68.84
C SER A 117 32.21 -26.91 69.11
N ARG A 118 32.08 -28.08 69.77
CA ARG A 118 30.78 -28.63 70.17
C ARG A 118 30.08 -27.76 71.22
N ALA A 119 30.82 -27.20 72.17
CA ALA A 119 30.27 -26.28 73.17
C ALA A 119 29.74 -24.99 72.52
N ALA A 120 30.53 -24.37 71.64
CA ALA A 120 30.14 -23.16 70.92
C ALA A 120 28.94 -23.38 69.97
N VAL A 121 28.85 -24.55 69.33
CA VAL A 121 27.69 -24.91 68.50
C VAL A 121 26.42 -25.04 69.35
N LYS A 122 26.49 -25.71 70.52
CA LYS A 122 25.35 -25.84 71.43
C LYS A 122 24.88 -24.47 71.96
N GLU A 123 25.82 -23.60 72.31
CA GLU A 123 25.52 -22.24 72.76
C GLU A 123 24.83 -21.42 71.64
N GLY A 124 25.35 -21.49 70.41
CA GLY A 124 24.76 -20.82 69.25
C GLY A 124 23.35 -21.32 68.93
N ILE A 125 23.10 -22.63 69.00
CA ILE A 125 21.76 -23.22 68.80
C ILE A 125 20.80 -22.78 69.91
N ALA A 126 21.22 -22.82 71.17
CA ALA A 126 20.40 -22.38 72.30
C ALA A 126 20.07 -20.88 72.24
N ALA A 127 21.01 -20.05 71.79
CA ALA A 127 20.79 -18.63 71.56
C ALA A 127 19.77 -18.40 70.44
N CYS A 128 19.87 -19.14 69.32
CA CYS A 128 18.91 -19.07 68.23
C CYS A 128 17.47 -19.47 68.65
N GLN A 129 17.31 -20.40 69.60
CA GLN A 129 15.99 -20.82 70.10
C GLN A 129 15.30 -19.75 70.95
N LYS A 130 16.07 -18.88 71.61
CA LYS A 130 15.54 -17.81 72.46
C LYS A 130 15.14 -16.54 71.69
N LEU A 131 15.36 -16.50 70.38
CA LEU A 131 15.10 -15.32 69.56
C LEU A 131 13.59 -15.10 69.35
N VAL A 132 13.05 -13.99 69.86
CA VAL A 132 11.65 -13.60 69.65
C VAL A 132 11.51 -12.91 68.30
N LEU A 133 10.99 -13.64 67.31
CA LEU A 133 10.95 -13.20 65.92
C LEU A 133 9.82 -12.20 65.59
N GLN A 134 8.78 -12.12 66.43
CA GLN A 134 7.55 -11.38 66.12
C GLN A 134 7.74 -9.86 66.17
N ASP A 135 8.49 -9.36 67.15
CA ASP A 135 8.69 -7.92 67.35
C ASP A 135 9.86 -7.36 66.54
N THR A 136 10.93 -8.14 66.39
CA THR A 136 12.17 -7.68 65.75
C THR A 136 12.13 -7.77 64.21
N TYR A 137 11.31 -8.67 63.64
CA TYR A 137 11.19 -8.82 62.18
C TYR A 137 9.75 -9.12 61.73
N PRO A 138 8.90 -8.08 61.58
CA PRO A 138 7.50 -8.25 61.18
C PRO A 138 7.37 -8.82 59.76
N LEU A 139 6.34 -9.66 59.58
CA LEU A 139 6.02 -10.35 58.32
C LEU A 139 5.63 -9.41 57.19
N PHE A 140 4.87 -8.35 57.51
CA PHE A 140 4.43 -7.35 56.54
C PHE A 140 5.29 -6.09 56.65
N PRO A 141 5.97 -5.67 55.56
CA PRO A 141 6.59 -4.36 55.55
C PRO A 141 5.51 -3.27 55.67
N SER A 142 5.88 -2.11 56.23
CA SER A 142 5.00 -0.92 56.28
C SER A 142 4.42 -0.58 54.90
N TRP A 143 3.30 0.16 54.83
CA TRP A 143 2.64 0.54 53.55
C TRP A 143 3.41 1.58 52.71
N ARG A 144 4.40 2.26 53.30
CA ARG A 144 5.24 3.29 52.64
C ARG A 144 5.87 2.89 51.29
N PRO A 145 6.37 1.65 51.08
CA PRO A 145 7.00 1.22 49.84
C PRO A 145 6.02 1.03 48.67
N TRP A 146 4.71 0.94 48.91
CA TRP A 146 3.69 0.73 47.87
C TRP A 146 3.21 2.04 47.22
N LYS A 147 3.50 3.20 47.83
CA LYS A 147 3.11 4.51 47.30
C LYS A 147 3.60 4.75 45.86
N GLY A 148 4.82 4.32 45.55
CA GLY A 148 5.38 4.47 44.20
C GLY A 148 4.65 3.63 43.15
N ALA A 149 4.22 2.42 43.50
CA ALA A 149 3.42 1.57 42.61
C ALA A 149 2.03 2.16 42.37
N ALA A 150 1.38 2.65 43.43
CA ALA A 150 0.07 3.31 43.34
C ALA A 150 0.13 4.59 42.50
N LEU A 151 1.18 5.41 42.68
CA LEU A 151 1.38 6.63 41.91
C LEU A 151 1.62 6.32 40.42
N LEU A 152 2.46 5.34 40.10
CA LEU A 152 2.68 4.88 38.72
C LEU A 152 1.41 4.31 38.09
N ALA A 153 0.62 3.54 38.85
CA ALA A 153 -0.67 3.03 38.39
C ALA A 153 -1.65 4.17 38.08
N GLY A 154 -1.69 5.22 38.92
CA GLY A 154 -2.48 6.41 38.68
C GLY A 154 -2.06 7.16 37.41
N ILE A 155 -0.75 7.38 37.21
CA ILE A 155 -0.21 8.00 35.99
C ILE A 155 -0.58 7.18 34.75
N LEU A 156 -0.45 5.85 34.83
CA LEU A 156 -0.82 4.96 33.74
C LEU A 156 -2.32 5.08 33.41
N LEU A 157 -3.19 5.12 34.42
CA LEU A 157 -4.64 5.26 34.24
C LEU A 157 -5.00 6.55 33.51
N VAL A 158 -4.39 7.68 33.92
CA VAL A 158 -4.53 8.98 33.25
C VAL A 158 -3.99 8.90 31.81
N ALA A 159 -2.82 8.29 31.63
CA ALA A 159 -2.20 8.14 30.31
C ALA A 159 -3.03 7.25 29.38
N LEU A 160 -3.77 6.26 29.87
CA LEU A 160 -4.70 5.47 29.05
C LEU A 160 -5.92 6.30 28.62
N TRP A 161 -6.47 7.10 29.53
CA TRP A 161 -7.69 7.90 29.30
C TRP A 161 -7.49 9.09 28.34
N LEU A 162 -6.29 9.68 28.26
CA LEU A 162 -6.06 10.80 27.33
C LEU A 162 -6.20 10.34 25.87
N PRO A 163 -7.00 10.99 25.00
CA PRO A 163 -6.99 10.68 23.58
C PRO A 163 -5.60 10.95 22.99
N ALA A 164 -5.13 10.09 22.08
CA ALA A 164 -3.82 10.25 21.45
C ALA A 164 -3.84 11.49 20.55
N PRO A 165 -3.02 12.54 20.82
CA PRO A 165 -3.14 13.83 20.14
C PRO A 165 -2.78 13.75 18.65
N LEU A 166 -1.95 12.77 18.26
CA LEU A 166 -1.51 12.57 16.88
C LEU A 166 -2.33 11.51 16.13
N ALA A 167 -3.33 10.88 16.77
CA ALA A 167 -4.20 9.92 16.10
C ALA A 167 -4.83 10.45 14.79
N PRO A 168 -5.42 11.67 14.74
CA PRO A 168 -6.02 12.17 13.51
C PRO A 168 -4.99 12.39 12.40
N TYR A 169 -3.77 12.82 12.75
CA TYR A 169 -2.67 12.98 11.80
C TYR A 169 -2.24 11.65 11.19
N TRP A 170 -2.08 10.60 12.01
CA TRP A 170 -1.69 9.28 11.54
C TRP A 170 -2.78 8.60 10.72
N GLN A 171 -4.06 8.77 11.10
CA GLN A 171 -5.19 8.28 10.33
C GLN A 171 -5.28 8.96 8.96
N ALA A 172 -5.11 10.29 8.90
CA ALA A 172 -5.04 11.02 7.64
C ALA A 172 -3.91 10.50 6.75
N ARG A 173 -2.74 10.23 7.32
CA ARG A 173 -1.57 9.71 6.57
C ARG A 173 -1.75 8.27 6.08
N GLN A 174 -2.46 7.42 6.84
CA GLN A 174 -2.81 6.07 6.37
C GLN A 174 -3.85 6.13 5.25
N ALA A 175 -4.89 6.96 5.40
CA ALA A 175 -5.89 7.18 4.36
C ALA A 175 -5.26 7.76 3.08
N GLU A 176 -4.24 8.62 3.19
CA GLU A 176 -3.45 9.08 2.05
C GLU A 176 -2.70 7.93 1.35
N LYS A 177 -2.05 7.04 2.11
CA LYS A 177 -1.36 5.88 1.56
C LYS A 177 -2.31 4.91 0.85
N GLU A 178 -3.48 4.66 1.43
CA GLU A 178 -4.50 3.79 0.81
C GLU A 178 -5.02 4.38 -0.50
N VAL A 179 -5.25 5.70 -0.53
CA VAL A 179 -5.65 6.41 -1.75
C VAL A 179 -4.56 6.34 -2.83
N LEU A 180 -3.29 6.53 -2.46
CA LEU A 180 -2.17 6.41 -3.39
C LEU A 180 -2.02 4.97 -3.91
N ALA A 181 -2.22 3.97 -3.06
CA ALA A 181 -2.20 2.57 -3.46
C ALA A 181 -3.36 2.23 -4.42
N GLY A 182 -4.57 2.73 -4.15
CA GLY A 182 -5.72 2.58 -5.04
C GLY A 182 -5.51 3.27 -6.40
N ALA A 183 -4.89 4.45 -6.40
CA ALA A 183 -4.52 5.15 -7.63
C ALA A 183 -3.43 4.40 -8.42
N ALA A 184 -2.40 3.89 -7.75
CA ALA A 184 -1.36 3.08 -8.38
C ALA A 184 -1.93 1.79 -9.01
N PHE A 185 -2.91 1.17 -8.36
CA PHE A 185 -3.60 0.00 -8.91
C PHE A 185 -4.35 0.33 -10.20
N LYS A 186 -5.14 1.42 -10.23
CA LYS A 186 -5.84 1.85 -11.44
C LYS A 186 -4.86 2.27 -12.55
N ALA A 187 -3.77 2.96 -12.21
CA ALA A 187 -2.71 3.28 -13.17
C ALA A 187 -2.07 2.01 -13.77
N LYS A 188 -1.92 0.94 -12.97
CA LYS A 188 -1.44 -0.36 -13.44
C LYS A 188 -2.40 -1.01 -14.42
N GLU A 189 -3.71 -0.87 -14.24
CA GLU A 189 -4.71 -1.37 -15.19
C GLU A 189 -4.61 -0.64 -16.54
N VAL A 190 -4.40 0.68 -16.52
CA VAL A 190 -4.16 1.48 -17.74
C VAL A 190 -2.89 1.02 -18.44
N ALA A 191 -1.79 0.86 -17.70
CA ALA A 191 -0.54 0.33 -18.25
C ALA A 191 -0.71 -1.09 -18.82
N ALA A 192 -1.50 -1.95 -18.17
CA ALA A 192 -1.77 -3.30 -18.64
C ALA A 192 -2.63 -3.32 -19.92
N GLN A 193 -3.60 -2.41 -20.06
CA GLN A 193 -4.40 -2.25 -21.29
C GLN A 193 -3.49 -1.90 -22.47
N ILE A 194 -2.57 -0.96 -22.27
CA ILE A 194 -1.60 -0.55 -23.31
C ILE A 194 -0.60 -1.68 -23.59
N LYS A 195 -0.16 -2.43 -22.58
CA LYS A 195 0.71 -3.60 -22.78
C LYS A 195 0.05 -4.75 -23.54
N ARG A 196 -1.29 -4.84 -23.56
CA ARG A 196 -2.04 -5.86 -24.31
C ARG A 196 -2.30 -5.47 -25.78
N LEU A 197 -1.87 -4.30 -26.21
CA LEU A 197 -1.96 -3.89 -27.62
C LEU A 197 -1.24 -4.90 -28.54
N PRO A 198 -1.78 -5.16 -29.75
CA PRO A 198 -1.09 -5.90 -30.80
C PRO A 198 0.31 -5.33 -31.06
N PRO A 199 1.30 -6.15 -31.46
CA PRO A 199 2.67 -5.69 -31.71
C PRO A 199 2.72 -4.54 -32.72
N GLU A 200 1.91 -4.60 -33.77
CA GLU A 200 1.77 -3.55 -34.80
C GLU A 200 1.30 -2.20 -34.22
N GLN A 201 0.43 -2.23 -33.21
CA GLN A 201 -0.05 -1.01 -32.54
C GLN A 201 0.95 -0.47 -31.53
N LYS A 202 1.82 -1.32 -30.98
CA LYS A 202 2.89 -0.93 -30.04
C LYS A 202 4.03 -0.20 -30.73
N GLU A 203 4.37 -0.55 -31.97
CA GLU A 203 5.40 0.15 -32.74
C GLU A 203 5.04 1.62 -33.00
N LEU A 204 3.74 1.96 -32.98
CA LEU A 204 3.24 3.33 -33.12
C LEU A 204 3.38 4.15 -31.82
N LEU A 205 3.69 3.53 -30.67
CA LEU A 205 3.93 4.24 -29.42
C LEU A 205 5.42 4.53 -29.24
N PRO A 206 5.83 5.76 -28.89
CA PRO A 206 7.22 6.04 -28.56
C PRO A 206 7.64 5.23 -27.32
N GLU A 207 8.82 4.61 -27.38
CA GLU A 207 9.36 3.76 -26.29
C GLU A 207 9.36 4.48 -24.94
N LYS A 208 9.69 5.77 -24.93
CA LYS A 208 9.66 6.64 -23.74
C LYS A 208 8.29 6.70 -23.07
N LEU A 209 7.20 6.71 -23.85
CA LEU A 209 5.85 6.70 -23.30
C LEU A 209 5.52 5.33 -22.69
N GLN A 210 5.97 4.24 -23.31
CA GLN A 210 5.76 2.90 -22.78
C GLN A 210 6.52 2.70 -21.46
N GLU A 211 7.76 3.15 -21.37
CA GLU A 211 8.55 3.14 -20.13
C GLU A 211 7.87 3.95 -19.02
N GLU A 212 7.42 5.16 -19.33
CA GLU A 212 6.74 6.01 -18.35
C GLU A 212 5.41 5.43 -17.88
N LEU A 213 4.63 4.82 -18.77
CA LEU A 213 3.39 4.13 -18.40
C LEU A 213 3.65 2.90 -17.52
N ASN A 214 4.74 2.16 -17.79
CA ASN A 214 5.14 1.01 -16.98
C ASN A 214 5.66 1.44 -15.59
N ALA A 215 6.36 2.57 -15.52
CA ALA A 215 6.87 3.14 -14.27
C ALA A 215 5.79 3.90 -13.47
N LEU A 216 4.66 4.27 -14.10
CA LEU A 216 3.61 5.10 -13.52
C LEU A 216 3.06 4.57 -12.18
N PRO A 217 2.74 3.26 -12.01
CA PRO A 217 2.25 2.75 -10.74
C PRO A 217 3.26 2.91 -9.61
N GLN A 218 4.54 2.67 -9.91
CA GLN A 218 5.63 2.82 -8.95
C GLN A 218 5.82 4.30 -8.57
N ALA A 219 5.83 5.19 -9.56
CA ALA A 219 5.93 6.63 -9.34
C ALA A 219 4.79 7.18 -8.47
N ILE A 220 3.55 6.70 -8.67
CA ILE A 220 2.40 7.09 -7.84
C ILE A 220 2.53 6.55 -6.41
N SER A 221 2.94 5.29 -6.24
CA SER A 221 3.12 4.70 -4.90
C SER A 221 4.24 5.37 -4.08
N GLN A 222 5.24 5.94 -4.76
CA GLN A 222 6.37 6.63 -4.14
C GLN A 222 6.10 8.13 -3.93
N ALA A 223 5.00 8.68 -4.44
CA ALA A 223 4.64 10.07 -4.28
C ALA A 223 4.45 10.43 -2.79
N ARG A 224 4.92 11.63 -2.40
CA ARG A 224 4.85 12.10 -1.01
C ARG A 224 3.43 12.44 -0.59
N ASN A 225 2.61 12.92 -1.52
CA ASN A 225 1.23 13.32 -1.27
C ASN A 225 0.37 13.19 -2.54
N ARG A 226 -0.95 13.39 -2.38
CA ARG A 226 -1.93 13.29 -3.48
C ARG A 226 -1.68 14.30 -4.60
N GLN A 227 -1.24 15.50 -4.26
CA GLN A 227 -0.95 16.55 -5.25
C GLN A 227 0.24 16.19 -6.14
N GLU A 228 1.28 15.59 -5.59
CA GLU A 228 2.43 15.11 -6.35
C GLU A 228 2.03 13.95 -7.28
N ALA A 229 1.24 12.99 -6.78
CA ALA A 229 0.69 11.93 -7.63
C ALA A 229 -0.21 12.48 -8.75
N ALA A 230 -1.04 13.48 -8.47
CA ALA A 230 -1.85 14.17 -9.48
C ALA A 230 -0.99 14.87 -10.55
N LYS A 231 0.11 15.52 -10.15
CA LYS A 231 1.07 16.13 -11.08
C LYS A 231 1.75 15.10 -11.97
N ILE A 232 2.16 13.95 -11.42
CA ILE A 232 2.74 12.84 -12.20
C ILE A 232 1.73 12.38 -13.25
N LEU A 233 0.49 12.10 -12.83
CA LEU A 233 -0.59 11.69 -13.74
C LEU A 233 -0.89 12.73 -14.82
N THR A 234 -0.92 14.01 -14.47
CA THR A 234 -1.18 15.09 -15.42
C THR A 234 -0.07 15.19 -16.47
N ARG A 235 1.20 15.06 -16.06
CA ARG A 235 2.35 15.05 -16.98
C ARG A 235 2.31 13.85 -17.92
N THR A 236 2.00 12.67 -17.39
CA THR A 236 1.86 11.46 -18.22
C THR A 236 0.68 11.60 -19.17
N ASN A 237 -0.45 12.16 -18.72
CA ASN A 237 -1.60 12.44 -19.57
C ASN A 237 -1.26 13.40 -20.70
N GLN A 238 -0.51 14.47 -20.43
CA GLN A 238 -0.08 15.42 -21.44
C GLN A 238 0.77 14.75 -22.53
N LYS A 239 1.68 13.84 -22.15
CA LYS A 239 2.45 13.06 -23.13
C LYS A 239 1.58 12.09 -23.94
N ILE A 240 0.53 11.52 -23.34
CA ILE A 240 -0.45 10.74 -24.09
C ILE A 240 -1.17 11.63 -25.09
N GLU A 241 -1.61 12.82 -24.69
CA GLU A 241 -2.27 13.80 -25.56
C GLU A 241 -1.35 14.23 -26.72
N ASP A 242 -0.07 14.49 -26.45
CA ASP A 242 0.94 14.80 -27.48
C ASP A 242 1.08 13.66 -28.50
N THR A 243 1.05 12.40 -28.05
CA THR A 243 1.05 11.24 -28.96
C THR A 243 -0.29 11.01 -29.66
N LEU A 244 -1.39 11.43 -29.05
CA LEU A 244 -2.74 11.31 -29.61
C LEU A 244 -3.00 12.35 -30.69
N ALA A 245 -2.45 13.57 -30.56
CA ALA A 245 -2.65 14.68 -31.48
C ALA A 245 -2.45 14.32 -32.97
N PRO A 246 -1.35 13.64 -33.39
CA PRO A 246 -1.17 13.23 -34.79
C PRO A 246 -2.07 12.05 -35.22
N LEU A 247 -2.60 11.26 -34.26
CA LEU A 247 -3.42 10.07 -34.54
C LEU A 247 -4.92 10.36 -34.55
N ALA A 248 -5.37 11.40 -33.82
CA ALA A 248 -6.75 11.83 -33.73
C ALA A 248 -7.44 12.07 -35.09
N PRO A 249 -6.84 12.77 -36.08
CA PRO A 249 -7.48 12.93 -37.39
C PRO A 249 -7.67 11.59 -38.11
N VAL A 250 -6.74 10.64 -37.96
CA VAL A 250 -6.85 9.30 -38.57
C VAL A 250 -7.98 8.50 -37.93
N LYS A 251 -8.14 8.58 -36.60
CA LYS A 251 -9.26 7.97 -35.87
C LYS A 251 -10.61 8.46 -36.38
N ASN A 252 -10.77 9.78 -36.53
CA ASN A 252 -12.03 10.37 -37.02
C ASN A 252 -12.35 9.93 -38.44
N ARG A 253 -11.35 9.88 -39.33
CA ARG A 253 -11.50 9.38 -40.70
C ARG A 253 -11.92 7.91 -40.75
N VAL A 254 -11.30 7.06 -39.93
CA VAL A 254 -11.70 5.64 -39.83
C VAL A 254 -13.13 5.51 -39.31
N GLN A 255 -13.54 6.31 -38.32
CA GLN A 255 -14.93 6.29 -37.83
C GLN A 255 -15.95 6.73 -38.90
N GLN A 256 -15.63 7.74 -39.70
CA GLN A 256 -16.47 8.15 -40.83
C GLN A 256 -16.59 7.02 -41.87
N LEU A 257 -15.49 6.37 -42.23
CA LEU A 257 -15.50 5.21 -43.12
C LEU A 257 -16.32 4.05 -42.59
N VAL A 258 -16.14 3.69 -41.31
CA VAL A 258 -16.91 2.64 -40.64
C VAL A 258 -18.41 2.97 -40.69
N SER A 259 -18.81 4.20 -40.36
CA SER A 259 -20.23 4.61 -40.38
C SER A 259 -20.85 4.56 -41.78
N THR A 260 -20.09 4.91 -42.80
CA THR A 260 -20.53 4.90 -44.20
C THR A 260 -20.72 3.47 -44.70
N TRP A 261 -19.81 2.57 -44.33
CA TRP A 261 -19.83 1.18 -44.78
C TRP A 261 -20.72 0.25 -43.97
N GLN A 262 -21.03 0.60 -42.72
CA GLN A 262 -21.92 -0.17 -41.86
C GLN A 262 -23.37 -0.16 -42.37
N ASN A 263 -23.80 0.93 -43.01
CA ASN A 263 -25.14 1.08 -43.59
C ASN A 263 -25.21 0.67 -45.07
N ASN A 264 -24.13 0.10 -45.62
CA ASN A 264 -24.08 -0.28 -47.03
C ASN A 264 -24.90 -1.55 -47.30
N GLN A 265 -25.45 -1.68 -48.51
CA GLN A 265 -26.25 -2.83 -48.92
C GLN A 265 -25.39 -4.08 -49.19
N ASP A 266 -24.09 -3.92 -49.48
CA ASP A 266 -23.21 -5.07 -49.73
C ASP A 266 -22.56 -5.59 -48.42
N PRO A 267 -22.73 -6.88 -48.08
CA PRO A 267 -22.18 -7.47 -46.87
C PRO A 267 -20.65 -7.43 -46.77
N HIS A 268 -19.92 -7.25 -47.88
CA HIS A 268 -18.45 -7.13 -47.83
C HIS A 268 -18.02 -5.78 -47.25
N PHE A 269 -18.76 -4.70 -47.53
CA PHE A 269 -18.47 -3.40 -46.91
C PHE A 269 -18.82 -3.38 -45.43
N GLN A 270 -19.89 -4.07 -45.02
CA GLN A 270 -20.20 -4.25 -43.60
C GLN A 270 -19.11 -5.04 -42.86
N LYS A 271 -18.58 -6.12 -43.48
CA LYS A 271 -17.44 -6.88 -42.94
C LYS A 271 -16.18 -6.01 -42.88
N LEU A 272 -15.92 -5.20 -43.90
CA LEU A 272 -14.76 -4.31 -43.93
C LEU A 272 -14.89 -3.20 -42.87
N ALA A 273 -16.09 -2.65 -42.66
CA ALA A 273 -16.38 -1.72 -41.57
C ALA A 273 -16.13 -2.36 -40.19
N ALA A 274 -16.59 -3.60 -39.99
CA ALA A 274 -16.34 -4.33 -38.74
C ALA A 274 -14.84 -4.60 -38.52
N ALA A 275 -14.12 -4.99 -39.57
CA ALA A 275 -12.68 -5.25 -39.51
C ALA A 275 -11.88 -3.95 -39.23
N LEU A 276 -12.25 -2.82 -39.85
CA LEU A 276 -11.66 -1.51 -39.55
C LEU A 276 -11.96 -1.04 -38.13
N ALA A 277 -13.19 -1.23 -37.65
CA ALA A 277 -13.57 -0.86 -36.29
C ALA A 277 -12.78 -1.66 -35.24
N ARG A 278 -12.43 -2.90 -35.54
CA ARG A 278 -11.63 -3.78 -34.66
C ARG A 278 -10.12 -3.64 -34.84
N GLY A 279 -9.67 -3.01 -35.93
CA GLY A 279 -8.25 -2.88 -36.24
C GLY A 279 -7.59 -4.20 -36.64
N GLU A 280 -8.35 -5.15 -37.18
CA GLU A 280 -7.85 -6.49 -37.53
C GLU A 280 -7.20 -6.49 -38.93
N GLU A 281 -5.89 -6.24 -39.01
CA GLU A 281 -5.15 -6.14 -40.29
C GLU A 281 -5.38 -7.34 -41.22
N LYS A 282 -5.37 -8.56 -40.68
CA LYS A 282 -5.58 -9.80 -41.45
C LYS A 282 -6.99 -9.90 -42.04
N GLU A 283 -8.01 -9.43 -41.32
CA GLU A 283 -9.38 -9.39 -41.85
C GLU A 283 -9.56 -8.25 -42.84
N ILE A 284 -8.98 -7.08 -42.57
CA ILE A 284 -9.02 -5.94 -43.51
C ILE A 284 -8.40 -6.35 -44.85
N THR A 285 -7.21 -6.95 -44.84
CA THR A 285 -6.50 -7.40 -46.04
C THR A 285 -7.26 -8.51 -46.77
N LYS A 286 -7.84 -9.47 -46.04
CA LYS A 286 -8.65 -10.54 -46.63
C LYS A 286 -9.92 -10.00 -47.30
N VAL A 287 -10.70 -9.19 -46.58
CA VAL A 287 -11.97 -8.65 -47.09
C VAL A 287 -11.73 -7.67 -48.24
N SER A 288 -10.64 -6.89 -48.20
CA SER A 288 -10.26 -6.03 -49.33
C SER A 288 -9.88 -6.83 -50.57
N GLN A 289 -9.17 -7.94 -50.42
CA GLN A 289 -8.83 -8.83 -51.54
C GLN A 289 -10.07 -9.52 -52.11
N GLU A 290 -11.00 -9.95 -51.25
CA GLU A 290 -12.30 -10.49 -51.67
C GLU A 290 -13.10 -9.46 -52.47
N LEU A 291 -13.13 -8.21 -52.02
CA LEU A 291 -13.75 -7.08 -52.73
C LEU A 291 -13.10 -6.81 -54.09
N GLU A 292 -11.78 -6.91 -54.20
CA GLU A 292 -11.07 -6.75 -55.48
C GLU A 292 -11.33 -7.90 -56.46
N ILE A 293 -11.37 -9.14 -55.97
CA ILE A 293 -11.69 -10.30 -56.81
C ILE A 293 -13.12 -10.17 -57.33
N LYS A 294 -14.06 -9.75 -56.47
CA LYS A 294 -15.45 -9.44 -56.83
C LYS A 294 -15.56 -8.25 -57.79
N ALA A 295 -14.69 -7.26 -57.66
CA ALA A 295 -14.61 -6.13 -58.57
C ALA A 295 -14.16 -6.52 -59.99
N LYS A 296 -13.24 -7.49 -60.08
CA LYS A 296 -12.71 -8.01 -61.35
C LYS A 296 -13.65 -9.02 -62.02
N SER A 297 -14.54 -9.68 -61.28
CA SER A 297 -15.47 -10.64 -61.86
C SER A 297 -16.59 -9.94 -62.66
N THR A 298 -16.92 -10.47 -63.85
CA THR A 298 -17.99 -9.96 -64.73
C THR A 298 -19.35 -10.49 -64.25
N GLY A 299 -20.12 -9.69 -63.51
CA GLY A 299 -21.46 -10.08 -63.04
C GLY A 299 -22.42 -8.92 -62.76
N TYR A 300 -23.71 -9.26 -62.60
CA TYR A 300 -24.76 -8.36 -62.10
C TYR A 300 -24.39 -7.89 -60.68
N GLY A 301 -24.26 -6.57 -60.48
CA GLY A 301 -23.86 -5.97 -59.20
C GLY A 301 -22.66 -5.02 -59.26
N LYS A 302 -21.94 -4.94 -60.39
CA LYS A 302 -20.81 -4.01 -60.58
C LYS A 302 -21.17 -2.54 -60.33
N ASN A 303 -22.35 -2.10 -60.77
CA ASN A 303 -22.78 -0.72 -60.60
C ASN A 303 -23.04 -0.39 -59.12
N ALA A 304 -23.59 -1.33 -58.34
CA ALA A 304 -23.81 -1.16 -56.90
C ALA A 304 -22.48 -1.11 -56.14
N LEU A 305 -21.52 -1.98 -56.50
CA LEU A 305 -20.15 -1.97 -55.97
C LEU A 305 -19.38 -0.70 -56.33
N ALA A 306 -19.48 -0.22 -57.57
CA ALA A 306 -18.85 1.03 -57.97
C ALA A 306 -19.46 2.22 -57.21
N LEU A 307 -20.77 2.21 -56.99
CA LEU A 307 -21.48 3.26 -56.24
C LEU A 307 -21.06 3.27 -54.76
N SER A 308 -20.87 2.11 -54.13
CA SER A 308 -20.34 2.04 -52.76
C SER A 308 -18.88 2.51 -52.66
N PHE A 309 -18.05 2.29 -53.68
CA PHE A 309 -16.71 2.87 -53.75
C PHE A 309 -16.73 4.39 -53.98
N PHE A 310 -17.67 4.93 -54.76
CA PHE A 310 -17.85 6.38 -54.86
C PHE A 310 -18.32 7.01 -53.56
N GLN A 311 -19.28 6.39 -52.87
CA GLN A 311 -19.72 6.83 -51.53
C GLN A 311 -18.56 6.79 -50.53
N ALA A 312 -17.70 5.75 -50.59
CA ALA A 312 -16.49 5.68 -49.78
C ALA A 312 -15.51 6.83 -50.10
N ALA A 313 -15.35 7.18 -51.38
CA ALA A 313 -14.49 8.28 -51.79
C ALA A 313 -15.02 9.66 -51.36
N GLU A 314 -16.34 9.84 -51.33
CA GLU A 314 -16.99 11.06 -50.84
C GLU A 314 -16.91 11.18 -49.32
N ALA A 315 -16.95 10.06 -48.60
CA ALA A 315 -16.82 10.02 -47.14
C ALA A 315 -15.37 10.23 -46.64
N VAL A 316 -14.38 10.27 -47.53
CA VAL A 316 -12.96 10.41 -47.17
C VAL A 316 -12.42 11.76 -47.64
N ASP A 317 -11.84 12.50 -46.70
CA ASP A 317 -11.17 13.80 -46.96
C ASP A 317 -9.75 13.67 -47.50
N ASP A 318 -9.15 12.49 -47.37
CA ASP A 318 -7.80 12.22 -47.86
C ASP A 318 -7.79 12.09 -49.40
N PRO A 319 -7.05 12.95 -50.12
CA PRO A 319 -7.08 13.01 -51.58
C PRO A 319 -6.57 11.72 -52.23
N ASP A 320 -5.60 11.05 -51.61
CA ASP A 320 -4.99 9.83 -52.16
C ASP A 320 -5.92 8.63 -52.00
N LEU A 321 -6.54 8.47 -50.82
CA LEU A 321 -7.58 7.45 -50.60
C LEU A 321 -8.82 7.71 -51.46
N ARG A 322 -9.25 8.97 -51.57
CA ARG A 322 -10.38 9.38 -52.41
C ARG A 322 -10.12 9.02 -53.86
N GLU A 323 -8.92 9.30 -54.38
CA GLU A 323 -8.57 8.95 -55.76
C GLU A 323 -8.45 7.44 -55.95
N ASN A 324 -7.89 6.70 -54.99
CA ASN A 324 -7.83 5.24 -55.04
C ASN A 324 -9.23 4.60 -55.07
N PHE A 325 -10.17 5.07 -54.24
CA PHE A 325 -11.56 4.61 -54.26
C PHE A 325 -12.27 4.99 -55.56
N ARG A 326 -12.04 6.20 -56.09
CA ARG A 326 -12.60 6.64 -57.39
C ARG A 326 -12.04 5.82 -58.56
N GLN A 327 -10.76 5.50 -58.54
CA GLN A 327 -10.13 4.67 -59.57
C GLN A 327 -10.68 3.24 -59.54
N LEU A 328 -10.85 2.64 -58.36
CA LEU A 328 -11.52 1.34 -58.21
C LEU A 328 -12.96 1.39 -58.74
N ALA A 329 -13.74 2.41 -58.38
CA ALA A 329 -15.09 2.58 -58.90
C ALA A 329 -15.11 2.73 -60.44
N ARG A 330 -14.20 3.52 -61.02
CA ARG A 330 -14.08 3.74 -62.47
C ARG A 330 -13.66 2.47 -63.22
N THR A 331 -12.71 1.71 -62.68
CA THR A 331 -12.29 0.43 -63.29
C THR A 331 -13.41 -0.60 -63.30
N MET A 332 -14.31 -0.58 -62.32
CA MET A 332 -15.50 -1.46 -62.29
C MET A 332 -16.57 -1.05 -63.30
N LEU A 333 -16.72 0.25 -63.56
CA LEU A 333 -17.66 0.79 -64.57
C LEU A 333 -17.11 0.72 -66.00
N SER A 334 -15.80 0.57 -66.18
CA SER A 334 -15.17 0.49 -67.50
C SER A 334 -15.35 -0.92 -68.10
N GLN A 335 -16.16 -1.05 -69.15
CA GLN A 335 -16.29 -2.29 -69.91
C GLN A 335 -14.97 -2.67 -70.61
N PRO A 336 -14.64 -3.98 -70.74
CA PRO A 336 -13.54 -4.42 -71.57
C PRO A 336 -13.90 -4.15 -73.04
N GLY A 337 -13.42 -3.04 -73.60
CA GLY A 337 -13.67 -2.64 -74.99
C GLY A 337 -13.68 -1.14 -75.27
N SER A 338 -13.77 -0.28 -74.25
CA SER A 338 -13.75 1.18 -74.45
C SER A 338 -12.31 1.70 -74.67
N LYS A 339 -11.91 1.79 -75.94
CA LYS A 339 -10.73 2.55 -76.39
C LYS A 339 -10.92 4.04 -76.04
N GLY A 340 -10.47 4.46 -74.86
CA GLY A 340 -10.54 5.87 -74.46
C GLY A 340 -10.11 6.20 -73.04
N ALA A 341 -10.06 5.22 -72.12
CA ALA A 341 -9.52 5.48 -70.79
C ALA A 341 -7.99 5.52 -70.86
N LYS A 342 -7.39 6.71 -70.69
CA LYS A 342 -5.97 6.84 -70.36
C LYS A 342 -5.68 5.92 -69.19
N GLN A 343 -4.99 4.82 -69.48
CA GLN A 343 -4.46 3.90 -68.50
C GLN A 343 -3.44 4.68 -67.67
N VAL A 344 -3.88 5.22 -66.54
CA VAL A 344 -3.00 5.83 -65.55
C VAL A 344 -2.18 4.68 -65.00
N ASN A 345 -0.95 4.58 -65.49
CA ASN A 345 0.04 3.60 -65.10
C ASN A 345 0.60 3.98 -63.72
N THR A 346 -0.21 3.86 -62.66
CA THR A 346 0.30 3.79 -61.30
C THR A 346 0.82 2.38 -61.10
N GLY A 347 2.15 2.21 -61.05
CA GLY A 347 2.87 0.94 -61.10
C GLY A 347 2.64 -0.05 -59.94
N ASN A 348 1.54 0.06 -59.20
CA ASN A 348 1.11 -0.93 -58.22
C ASN A 348 -0.36 -1.31 -58.47
N PRO A 349 -0.74 -2.60 -58.38
CA PRO A 349 -2.14 -2.97 -58.44
C PRO A 349 -2.89 -2.22 -57.32
N PRO A 350 -3.97 -1.48 -57.63
CA PRO A 350 -4.65 -0.56 -56.70
C PRO A 350 -5.16 -1.22 -55.42
N GLY A 351 -5.20 -2.55 -55.40
CA GLY A 351 -5.65 -3.35 -54.30
C GLY A 351 -4.68 -3.59 -53.14
N LYS A 352 -3.41 -3.87 -53.46
CA LYS A 352 -2.39 -4.09 -52.41
C LYS A 352 -2.09 -2.80 -51.66
N SER A 353 -2.12 -1.65 -52.33
CA SER A 353 -1.94 -0.34 -51.69
C SER A 353 -3.14 0.05 -50.84
N LEU A 354 -4.37 -0.22 -51.28
CA LEU A 354 -5.59 0.12 -50.53
C LEU A 354 -5.71 -0.69 -49.25
N SER A 355 -5.49 -2.00 -49.34
CA SER A 355 -5.53 -2.92 -48.19
C SER A 355 -4.50 -2.56 -47.12
N GLN A 356 -3.25 -2.28 -47.52
CA GLN A 356 -2.21 -1.79 -46.62
C GLN A 356 -2.53 -0.42 -46.02
N THR A 357 -3.09 0.49 -46.81
CA THR A 357 -3.46 1.84 -46.32
C THR A 357 -4.59 1.75 -45.30
N LEU A 358 -5.62 0.92 -45.57
CA LEU A 358 -6.74 0.70 -44.65
C LEU A 358 -6.29 0.00 -43.36
N ALA A 359 -5.42 -1.02 -43.47
CA ALA A 359 -4.83 -1.68 -42.31
C ALA A 359 -4.02 -0.70 -41.45
N GLY A 360 -3.14 0.09 -42.06
CA GLY A 360 -2.34 1.10 -41.34
C GLY A 360 -3.19 2.21 -40.71
N MET A 361 -4.28 2.63 -41.37
CA MET A 361 -5.24 3.57 -40.76
C MET A 361 -5.99 2.95 -39.59
N ALA A 362 -6.42 1.69 -39.71
CA ALA A 362 -7.15 1.01 -38.65
C ALA A 362 -6.27 0.75 -37.42
N GLN A 363 -4.99 0.43 -37.61
CA GLN A 363 -4.00 0.35 -36.53
C GLN A 363 -3.84 1.71 -35.83
N LYS A 364 -3.62 2.80 -36.59
CA LYS A 364 -3.51 4.16 -36.04
C LYS A 364 -4.77 4.58 -35.28
N ALA A 365 -5.95 4.27 -35.81
CA ALA A 365 -7.23 4.57 -35.17
C ALA A 365 -7.46 3.74 -33.89
N GLY A 366 -7.09 2.46 -33.90
CA GLY A 366 -7.12 1.59 -32.72
C GLY A 366 -6.18 2.08 -31.62
N THR A 367 -4.94 2.42 -31.98
CA THR A 367 -3.98 3.04 -31.05
C THR A 367 -4.52 4.36 -30.48
N ALA A 368 -5.09 5.23 -31.32
CA ALA A 368 -5.71 6.48 -30.87
C ALA A 368 -6.89 6.27 -29.93
N ALA A 369 -7.74 5.26 -30.17
CA ALA A 369 -8.87 4.94 -29.31
C ALA A 369 -8.40 4.47 -27.92
N ASN A 370 -7.37 3.62 -27.88
CA ASN A 370 -6.79 3.12 -26.63
C ASN A 370 -6.07 4.22 -25.84
N LEU A 371 -5.34 5.10 -26.52
CA LEU A 371 -4.69 6.27 -25.90
C LEU A 371 -5.71 7.29 -25.39
N ASP A 372 -6.80 7.55 -26.12
CA ASP A 372 -7.90 8.43 -25.67
C ASP A 372 -8.60 7.87 -24.42
N GLN A 373 -8.86 6.55 -24.37
CA GLN A 373 -9.40 5.91 -23.17
C GLN A 373 -8.42 6.01 -22.00
N ALA A 374 -7.14 5.71 -22.22
CA ALA A 374 -6.09 5.83 -21.21
C ALA A 374 -6.00 7.28 -20.68
N SER A 375 -5.97 8.26 -21.58
CA SER A 375 -5.92 9.68 -21.25
C SER A 375 -7.07 10.09 -20.33
N ARG A 376 -8.31 9.77 -20.69
CA ARG A 376 -9.49 10.06 -19.85
C ARG A 376 -9.41 9.41 -18.49
N THR A 377 -8.95 8.15 -18.41
CA THR A 377 -8.81 7.47 -17.12
C THR A 377 -7.74 8.12 -16.23
N LEU A 378 -6.59 8.51 -16.79
CA LEU A 378 -5.52 9.18 -16.04
C LEU A 378 -5.93 10.61 -15.64
N LEU A 379 -6.64 11.34 -16.50
CA LEU A 379 -7.14 12.67 -16.20
C LEU A 379 -8.19 12.64 -15.08
N ASN A 380 -9.12 11.69 -15.13
CA ASN A 380 -10.08 11.47 -14.04
C ASN A 380 -9.39 11.09 -12.73
N LEU A 381 -8.33 10.27 -12.80
CA LEU A 381 -7.53 9.89 -11.63
C LEU A 381 -6.77 11.09 -11.05
N ALA A 382 -6.19 11.94 -11.91
CA ALA A 382 -5.52 13.17 -11.52
C ALA A 382 -6.49 14.16 -10.87
N GLY A 383 -7.69 14.31 -11.45
CA GLY A 383 -8.78 15.13 -10.89
C GLY A 383 -9.21 14.64 -9.51
N ALA A 384 -9.42 13.32 -9.35
CA ALA A 384 -9.83 12.74 -8.07
C ALA A 384 -8.77 12.89 -6.97
N LEU A 385 -7.48 12.82 -7.33
CA LEU A 385 -6.38 13.06 -6.39
C LEU A 385 -6.16 14.55 -6.09
N GLY A 386 -6.41 15.44 -7.06
CA GLY A 386 -6.17 16.87 -6.93
C GLY A 386 -7.28 17.63 -6.20
N THR A 387 -8.55 17.26 -6.42
CA THR A 387 -9.72 17.94 -5.85
C THR A 387 -10.31 17.22 -4.64
N GLY A 388 -10.03 15.92 -4.50
CA GLY A 388 -10.61 15.08 -3.46
C GLY A 388 -12.00 14.51 -3.81
N ASP A 389 -12.63 14.98 -4.89
CA ASP A 389 -13.88 14.42 -5.39
C ASP A 389 -13.62 13.03 -6.00
N GLY A 390 -14.30 12.00 -5.50
CA GLY A 390 -14.15 10.62 -6.00
C GLY A 390 -13.12 9.75 -5.25
N LEU A 391 -12.55 10.25 -4.14
CA LEU A 391 -11.74 9.43 -3.21
C LEU A 391 -12.43 8.12 -2.73
N PRO A 392 -13.75 8.09 -2.47
CA PRO A 392 -14.43 6.85 -2.10
C PRO A 392 -14.35 5.77 -3.20
N ALA A 393 -14.37 6.18 -4.47
CA ALA A 393 -14.25 5.27 -5.61
C ALA A 393 -12.81 4.75 -5.81
N LEU A 394 -11.80 5.38 -5.21
CA LEU A 394 -10.41 4.91 -5.19
C LEU A 394 -10.13 3.96 -4.03
N MET A 395 -10.86 4.10 -2.92
CA MET A 395 -10.73 3.26 -1.72
C MET A 395 -11.67 2.05 -1.72
N ALA A 396 -12.62 1.97 -2.66
CA ALA A 396 -13.46 0.79 -2.81
C ALA A 396 -12.59 -0.45 -3.11
N PRO A 397 -12.72 -1.55 -2.33
CA PRO A 397 -11.95 -2.76 -2.60
C PRO A 397 -12.27 -3.25 -4.01
N ALA A 398 -11.23 -3.50 -4.80
CA ALA A 398 -11.32 -4.15 -6.11
C ALA A 398 -11.74 -5.63 -5.94
N LYS A 399 -12.96 -5.87 -5.45
CA LYS A 399 -13.67 -7.14 -5.50
C LYS A 399 -14.71 -7.04 -6.62
N GLY A 400 -14.21 -6.93 -7.85
CA GLY A 400 -15.01 -7.02 -9.06
C GLY A 400 -14.24 -7.84 -10.08
N LYS A 401 -14.78 -9.01 -10.42
CA LYS A 401 -14.22 -9.92 -11.43
C LYS A 401 -13.83 -9.15 -12.69
N THR A 402 -12.58 -9.28 -13.09
CA THR A 402 -12.07 -8.90 -14.40
C THR A 402 -12.75 -9.73 -15.49
N GLY A 403 -13.83 -9.20 -16.07
CA GLY A 403 -14.29 -9.56 -17.40
C GLY A 403 -13.68 -8.59 -18.42
N PRO A 404 -13.25 -9.06 -19.60
CA PRO A 404 -12.77 -8.16 -20.65
C PRO A 404 -13.99 -7.51 -21.32
N GLY A 405 -14.27 -6.26 -20.94
CA GLY A 405 -15.30 -5.44 -21.60
C GLY A 405 -16.19 -4.73 -20.59
N GLY A 406 -16.09 -3.40 -20.54
CA GLY A 406 -17.05 -2.55 -19.84
C GLY A 406 -16.47 -1.74 -18.68
N PHE A 407 -15.77 -0.66 -18.99
CA PHE A 407 -15.91 0.53 -18.16
C PHE A 407 -17.35 1.01 -18.36
N ASN A 408 -18.24 0.65 -17.42
CA ASN A 408 -19.60 1.12 -17.44
C ASN A 408 -19.58 2.59 -16.99
N ASN A 409 -19.64 3.50 -17.98
CA ASN A 409 -19.84 4.93 -17.77
C ASN A 409 -21.32 5.13 -17.41
N GLY A 410 -21.67 4.89 -16.15
CA GLY A 410 -22.98 5.21 -15.61
C GLY A 410 -23.07 6.72 -15.38
N GLY A 411 -23.74 7.42 -16.29
CA GLY A 411 -24.05 8.84 -16.15
C GLY A 411 -24.91 9.12 -14.91
N GLY A 412 -24.55 10.20 -14.21
CA GLY A 412 -25.32 10.81 -13.14
C GLY A 412 -25.03 12.31 -13.14
N ALA A 413 -26.06 13.08 -13.46
CA ALA A 413 -26.05 14.49 -13.81
C ALA A 413 -25.43 15.44 -12.77
N GLY A 414 -24.76 16.49 -13.26
CA GLY A 414 -24.33 17.66 -12.49
C GLY A 414 -23.58 18.62 -13.41
N GLY A 415 -24.33 19.51 -14.08
CA GLY A 415 -23.78 20.45 -15.06
C GLY A 415 -22.76 21.42 -14.46
N VAL A 416 -21.63 21.58 -15.14
CA VAL A 416 -20.72 22.72 -14.96
C VAL A 416 -20.38 23.23 -16.35
N GLY A 417 -20.82 24.46 -16.64
CA GLY A 417 -20.57 25.15 -17.89
C GLY A 417 -19.08 25.47 -18.13
N PRO A 418 -18.74 25.96 -19.34
CA PRO A 418 -17.35 26.15 -19.74
C PRO A 418 -16.70 27.28 -18.93
N ARG A 419 -15.68 26.96 -18.13
CA ARG A 419 -14.78 27.96 -17.56
C ARG A 419 -13.81 28.44 -18.64
N VAL A 420 -14.03 29.67 -19.07
CA VAL A 420 -13.11 30.51 -19.84
C VAL A 420 -11.79 30.66 -19.08
N TRP A 421 -10.70 30.37 -19.76
CA TRP A 421 -9.35 30.74 -19.34
C TRP A 421 -9.10 32.22 -19.70
N GLY A 422 -8.81 33.05 -18.69
CA GLY A 422 -8.16 34.35 -18.79
C GLY A 422 -7.43 34.55 -17.47
N GLY A 423 -6.12 34.75 -17.41
CA GLY A 423 -5.38 35.82 -18.07
C GLY A 423 -5.02 36.84 -16.98
N GLY A 424 -3.73 36.92 -16.62
CA GLY A 424 -3.24 37.57 -15.41
C GLY A 424 -3.41 39.09 -15.33
N GLY A 425 -3.11 39.63 -14.14
CA GLY A 425 -3.06 41.06 -13.88
C GLY A 425 -2.58 41.37 -12.46
N GLU A 426 -1.32 41.74 -12.34
CA GLU A 426 -0.66 42.38 -11.19
C GLU A 426 -1.27 43.75 -10.83
N GLY A 427 -1.15 44.13 -9.56
CA GLY A 427 -1.43 45.45 -9.00
C GLY A 427 -2.01 45.32 -7.59
N GLY A 428 -1.38 45.69 -6.47
CA GLY A 428 -0.49 46.82 -6.23
C GLY A 428 -1.32 48.01 -5.70
N GLY A 429 -1.46 48.16 -4.38
CA GLY A 429 -1.93 49.42 -3.78
C GLY A 429 -2.80 49.36 -2.50
N VAL A 430 -2.16 49.52 -1.33
CA VAL A 430 -2.43 50.56 -0.31
C VAL A 430 -3.79 50.66 0.41
N VAL A 431 -3.72 50.43 1.74
CA VAL A 431 -4.32 51.14 2.91
C VAL A 431 -5.85 51.27 3.05
N GLY A 432 -6.35 50.82 4.21
CA GLY A 432 -7.64 51.22 4.78
C GLY A 432 -7.79 50.77 6.24
N ASP A 433 -7.78 51.72 7.17
CA ASP A 433 -8.05 51.59 8.60
C ASP A 433 -9.38 50.86 8.93
N PRO A 434 -9.48 50.17 10.09
CA PRO A 434 -10.77 49.70 10.60
C PRO A 434 -11.51 50.80 11.39
N PRO A 435 -12.86 50.88 11.28
CA PRO A 435 -13.63 51.78 12.11
C PRO A 435 -13.72 51.24 13.55
N ARG A 436 -13.57 52.16 14.51
CA ARG A 436 -13.91 51.92 15.91
C ARG A 436 -15.44 51.85 16.06
N GLY A 437 -15.89 50.72 16.58
CA GLY A 437 -17.16 50.53 17.30
C GLY A 437 -16.84 49.72 18.54
#